data_AF-A0A2V8IWG2-F1
#
_entry.id   AF-A0A2V8IWG2-F1
#
_cell.length_a   1.000
_cell.length_b   1.000
_cell.length_c   1.000
_cell.angle_alpha   90.00
_cell.angle_beta   90.00
_cell.angle_gamma   90.00
#
_symmetry.space_group_name_H-M   'P 1'
#
loop_
_entity.id
_entity.type
_entity.pdbx_description
1 polymer ?
#
loop_
_entity_poly.entity_id
_entity_poly.type
_entity_poly.pdbx_seq_one_letter_code
_entity_poly.pdbx_strand_id
1 'polypeptide(L)'
;MIDVSWSALIGTAGAACSALSFLPQVLKVRRQGGRDLSMGMLALLLAGACLWFAYGVLNQATAVVAANTAVIILVSTVAVLKAVHDSRGANRERRCRIAIDMDEVMADALAEHLRRYNAAYGTSLTPADVRGRHLEDCIPPAHRAAAEAMLDASFFEDLEVLPECQAVVRELAERYEVFVASAAMDVPCSFDAKYRWLRRHFPFIPPSHIVFCGDKSILDAHYLIDDRSRHFARFKGKPVLFSAPHNAAETAYPRVTSWQEVRDHFAWRAAANHAARSSRMDPSLTEIIPDTQQP
;
A
#
# COMPACT_ATOMS: atom_id res chain seq x y z
N MET A 1 27.78 -39.16 -47.69
CA MET A 1 28.13 -37.88 -47.05
C MET A 1 26.88 -37.02 -47.09
N ILE A 2 26.38 -36.57 -45.95
CA ILE A 2 25.30 -35.59 -45.91
C ILE A 2 25.97 -34.23 -46.14
N ASP A 3 25.80 -33.65 -47.33
CA ASP A 3 26.26 -32.27 -47.60
C ASP A 3 25.36 -31.30 -46.84
N VAL A 4 25.73 -31.02 -45.59
CA VAL A 4 25.09 -29.96 -44.81
C VAL A 4 25.50 -28.63 -45.44
N SER A 5 24.55 -27.94 -46.06
CA SER A 5 24.82 -26.61 -46.61
C SER A 5 25.15 -25.65 -45.46
N TRP A 6 26.24 -24.89 -45.60
CA TRP A 6 26.64 -23.87 -44.62
C TRP A 6 25.52 -22.87 -44.33
N SER A 7 24.65 -22.61 -45.31
CA SER A 7 23.45 -21.79 -45.15
C SER A 7 22.41 -22.41 -44.20
N ALA A 8 22.19 -23.72 -44.25
CA ALA A 8 21.28 -24.40 -43.32
C ALA A 8 21.81 -24.38 -41.89
N LEU A 9 23.12 -24.54 -41.70
CA LEU A 9 23.75 -24.48 -40.38
C LEU A 9 23.65 -23.07 -39.76
N ILE A 10 24.02 -22.03 -40.53
CA ILE A 10 23.95 -20.64 -40.08
C ILE A 10 22.51 -20.23 -39.80
N GLY A 11 21.56 -20.60 -40.68
CA GLY A 11 20.13 -20.31 -40.47
C GLY A 11 19.55 -20.99 -39.23
N THR A 12 19.93 -22.24 -38.98
CA THR A 12 19.50 -22.98 -37.77
C THR A 12 20.11 -22.39 -36.50
N ALA A 13 21.39 -22.02 -36.53
CA ALA A 13 22.04 -21.36 -35.41
C ALA A 13 21.41 -19.98 -35.11
N GLY A 14 21.14 -19.18 -36.13
CA GLY A 14 20.46 -17.88 -35.99
C GLY A 14 19.05 -18.01 -35.41
N ALA A 15 18.29 -19.00 -35.86
CA ALA A 15 16.97 -19.34 -35.33
C ALA A 15 17.04 -19.75 -33.84
N ALA A 16 18.01 -20.61 -33.49
CA ALA A 16 18.22 -21.04 -32.11
C ALA A 16 18.61 -19.88 -31.19
N CYS A 17 19.55 -19.02 -31.61
CA CYS A 17 19.94 -17.83 -30.85
C CYS A 17 18.75 -16.89 -30.63
N SER A 18 17.94 -16.66 -31.67
CA SER A 18 16.75 -15.80 -31.59
C SER A 18 15.70 -16.38 -30.63
N ALA A 19 15.43 -17.68 -30.67
CA ALA A 19 14.51 -18.34 -29.74
C ALA A 19 15.05 -18.32 -28.31
N LEU A 20 16.32 -18.68 -28.10
CA LEU A 20 16.96 -18.72 -26.78
C LEU A 20 17.04 -17.34 -26.11
N SER A 21 17.02 -16.25 -26.89
CA SER A 21 16.98 -14.88 -26.35
C SER A 21 15.73 -14.60 -25.48
N PHE A 22 14.64 -15.34 -25.66
CA PHE A 22 13.42 -15.22 -24.84
C PHE A 22 13.49 -15.99 -23.52
N LEU A 23 14.43 -16.93 -23.37
CA LEU A 23 14.54 -17.75 -22.16
C LEU A 23 14.83 -16.92 -20.89
N PRO A 24 15.76 -15.94 -20.89
CA PRO A 24 15.93 -15.00 -19.77
C PRO A 24 14.62 -14.28 -19.40
N GLN A 25 13.80 -13.93 -20.39
CA GLN A 25 12.53 -13.23 -20.17
C GLN A 25 11.47 -14.13 -19.54
N VAL A 26 11.36 -15.39 -19.96
CA VAL A 26 10.50 -16.41 -19.31
C VAL A 26 10.90 -16.60 -17.85
N LEU A 27 12.20 -16.76 -17.57
CA LEU A 27 12.71 -16.96 -16.21
C LEU A 27 12.45 -15.73 -15.32
N LYS A 28 12.63 -14.52 -15.85
CA LYS A 28 12.34 -13.27 -15.14
C LYS A 28 10.87 -13.19 -14.76
N VAL A 29 9.95 -13.38 -15.70
CA VAL A 29 8.50 -13.29 -15.44
C VAL A 29 8.04 -14.35 -14.44
N ARG A 30 8.60 -15.56 -14.51
CA ARG A 30 8.32 -16.62 -13.53
C ARG A 30 8.76 -16.24 -12.11
N ARG A 31 9.89 -15.55 -11.95
CA ARG A 31 10.46 -15.19 -10.63
C ARG A 31 9.90 -13.89 -10.04
N GLN A 32 9.77 -12.85 -10.87
CA GLN A 32 9.52 -11.47 -10.43
C GLN A 32 8.18 -10.91 -10.94
N GLY A 33 7.44 -11.66 -11.77
CA GLY A 33 6.27 -11.15 -12.49
C GLY A 33 6.66 -10.34 -13.73
N GLY A 34 5.66 -10.00 -14.55
CA GLY A 34 5.83 -9.33 -15.84
C GLY A 34 5.16 -7.96 -15.92
N ARG A 35 5.12 -7.21 -14.82
CA ARG A 35 4.37 -5.93 -14.74
C ARG A 35 4.79 -4.93 -15.81
N ASP A 36 6.09 -4.82 -16.08
CA ASP A 36 6.63 -3.86 -17.04
C ASP A 36 6.56 -4.34 -18.50
N LEU A 37 6.08 -5.56 -18.76
CA LEU A 37 5.89 -6.05 -20.12
C LEU A 37 4.53 -5.58 -20.68
N SER A 38 4.57 -4.97 -21.86
CA SER A 38 3.37 -4.61 -22.60
C SER A 38 2.69 -5.83 -23.19
N MET A 39 1.39 -6.02 -22.87
CA MET A 39 0.57 -7.06 -23.50
C MET A 39 0.39 -6.82 -24.99
N GLY A 40 0.33 -5.56 -25.43
CA GLY A 40 0.24 -5.19 -26.84
C GLY A 40 1.48 -5.61 -27.64
N MET A 41 2.68 -5.46 -27.05
CA MET A 41 3.92 -5.94 -27.65
C MET A 41 3.93 -7.46 -27.79
N LEU A 42 3.55 -8.20 -26.74
CA LEU A 42 3.50 -9.67 -26.78
C LEU A 42 2.49 -10.17 -27.83
N ALA A 43 1.32 -9.51 -27.93
CA ALA A 43 0.31 -9.83 -28.93
C ALA A 43 0.82 -9.57 -30.36
N LEU A 44 1.49 -8.44 -30.59
CA LEU A 44 2.07 -8.11 -31.90
C LEU A 44 3.18 -9.09 -32.30
N LEU A 45 4.05 -9.47 -31.34
CA LEU A 45 5.11 -10.45 -31.56
C LEU A 45 4.54 -11.84 -31.89
N LEU A 46 3.48 -12.25 -31.19
CA LEU A 46 2.78 -13.51 -31.47
C LEU A 46 2.13 -13.48 -32.86
N ALA A 47 1.46 -12.39 -33.23
CA ALA A 47 0.86 -12.22 -34.55
C ALA A 47 1.92 -12.29 -35.67
N GLY A 48 3.05 -11.60 -35.49
CA GLY A 48 4.17 -11.65 -36.43
C GLY A 48 4.76 -13.06 -36.58
N ALA A 49 4.96 -13.77 -35.48
CA ALA A 49 5.46 -15.15 -35.50
C ALA A 49 4.47 -16.12 -36.20
N CYS A 50 3.16 -15.95 -35.99
CA CYS A 50 2.14 -16.71 -36.71
C CYS A 50 2.15 -16.45 -38.23
N LEU A 51 2.34 -15.20 -38.66
CA LEU A 51 2.47 -14.85 -40.08
C LEU A 51 3.71 -15.47 -40.70
N TRP A 52 4.86 -15.41 -40.03
CA TRP A 52 6.10 -16.04 -40.50
C TRP A 52 6.01 -17.56 -40.53
N PHE A 53 5.35 -18.17 -39.55
CA PHE A 53 5.06 -19.61 -39.56
C PHE A 53 4.20 -19.99 -40.78
N ALA A 54 3.12 -19.25 -41.04
CA ALA A 54 2.25 -19.49 -42.21
C ALA A 54 3.03 -19.32 -43.52
N TYR A 55 3.83 -18.25 -43.63
CA TYR A 55 4.74 -18.05 -44.76
C TYR A 55 5.69 -19.24 -44.95
N GLY A 56 6.30 -19.73 -43.87
CA GLY A 56 7.21 -20.87 -43.91
C GLY A 56 6.53 -22.15 -44.42
N VAL A 57 5.30 -22.42 -43.98
CA VAL A 57 4.52 -23.58 -44.44
C VAL A 57 4.19 -23.46 -45.93
N LEU A 58 3.71 -22.29 -46.38
CA LEU A 58 3.35 -22.05 -47.79
C LEU A 58 4.55 -22.20 -48.74
N ASN A 59 5.74 -21.85 -48.27
CA ASN A 59 6.98 -21.91 -49.06
C ASN A 59 7.84 -23.15 -48.79
N GLN A 60 7.34 -24.13 -48.02
CA GLN A 60 8.09 -25.33 -47.63
C GLN A 60 9.46 -25.02 -46.95
N ALA A 61 9.55 -23.89 -46.24
CA ALA A 61 10.77 -23.41 -45.59
C ALA A 61 10.88 -23.93 -44.15
N THR A 62 11.39 -25.16 -43.98
CA THR A 62 11.44 -25.89 -42.69
C THR A 62 12.13 -25.12 -41.56
N ALA A 63 13.22 -24.41 -41.85
CA ALA A 63 13.94 -23.62 -40.84
C ALA A 63 13.10 -22.44 -40.30
N VAL A 64 12.33 -21.77 -41.17
CA VAL A 64 11.45 -20.66 -40.80
C VAL A 64 10.29 -21.17 -39.95
N VAL A 65 9.71 -22.30 -40.33
CA VAL A 65 8.64 -22.98 -39.57
C VAL A 65 9.14 -23.32 -38.16
N ALA A 66 10.25 -24.04 -38.04
CA ALA A 66 10.80 -24.48 -36.75
C ALA A 66 11.13 -23.29 -35.83
N ALA A 67 11.76 -22.23 -36.36
CA ALA A 67 12.12 -21.05 -35.60
C ALA A 67 10.89 -20.34 -35.02
N ASN A 68 9.86 -20.11 -35.85
CA ASN A 68 8.68 -19.38 -35.43
C ASN A 68 7.77 -20.20 -34.53
N THR A 69 7.74 -21.53 -34.68
CA THR A 69 7.10 -22.42 -33.69
C THR A 69 7.71 -22.24 -32.31
N ALA A 70 9.04 -22.21 -32.19
CA ALA A 70 9.72 -21.99 -30.92
C ALA A 70 9.37 -20.61 -30.31
N VAL A 71 9.36 -19.55 -31.12
CA VAL A 71 8.98 -18.19 -30.69
C VAL A 71 7.52 -18.16 -30.19
N ILE A 72 6.58 -18.76 -30.93
CA ILE A 72 5.16 -18.84 -30.54
C ILE A 72 5.02 -19.48 -29.15
N ILE A 73 5.70 -20.61 -28.91
CA ILE A 73 5.65 -21.32 -27.61
C ILE A 73 6.20 -20.43 -26.49
N LEU A 74 7.36 -19.81 -26.70
CA LEU A 74 8.02 -18.99 -25.68
C LEU A 74 7.22 -17.72 -25.35
N VAL A 75 6.75 -16.99 -26.36
CA VAL A 75 5.95 -15.77 -26.19
C VAL A 75 4.61 -16.08 -25.54
N SER A 76 3.95 -17.15 -25.95
CA SER A 76 2.70 -17.61 -25.31
C SER A 76 2.92 -17.97 -23.85
N THR A 77 4.03 -18.64 -23.52
CA THR A 77 4.40 -18.96 -22.14
C THR A 77 4.60 -17.70 -21.30
N VAL A 78 5.29 -16.68 -21.82
CA VAL A 78 5.45 -15.38 -21.14
C VAL A 78 4.09 -14.71 -20.93
N ALA A 79 3.25 -14.67 -21.96
CA ALA A 79 1.93 -14.05 -21.89
C ALA A 79 1.02 -14.72 -20.86
N VAL A 80 1.00 -16.06 -20.81
CA VAL A 80 0.24 -16.83 -19.82
C VAL A 80 0.79 -16.62 -18.42
N LEU A 81 2.12 -16.73 -18.23
CA LEU A 81 2.74 -16.50 -16.92
C LEU A 81 2.44 -15.10 -16.40
N LYS A 82 2.51 -14.07 -17.26
CA LYS A 82 2.13 -12.70 -16.92
C LYS A 82 0.64 -12.62 -16.56
N ALA A 83 -0.25 -13.15 -17.39
CA ALA A 83 -1.69 -13.11 -17.15
C ALA A 83 -2.08 -13.82 -15.84
N VAL A 84 -1.45 -14.95 -15.53
CA VAL A 84 -1.64 -15.68 -14.26
C VAL A 84 -1.08 -14.87 -13.08
N HIS A 85 0.08 -14.23 -13.22
CA HIS A 85 0.65 -13.40 -12.17
C HIS A 85 -0.19 -12.14 -11.91
N ASP A 86 -0.67 -11.49 -12.96
CA ASP A 86 -1.55 -10.32 -12.90
C ASP A 86 -2.92 -10.72 -12.32
N SER A 87 -3.46 -11.89 -12.70
CA SER A 87 -4.71 -12.43 -12.14
C SER A 87 -4.55 -12.84 -10.68
N ARG A 88 -3.42 -13.40 -10.26
CA ARG A 88 -3.12 -13.66 -8.83
C ARG A 88 -2.99 -12.37 -8.03
N GLY A 89 -2.44 -11.32 -8.64
CA GLY A 89 -2.41 -9.97 -8.05
C GLY A 89 -3.77 -9.27 -8.01
N ALA A 90 -4.69 -9.61 -8.93
CA ALA A 90 -6.04 -9.06 -9.02
C ALA A 90 -7.08 -9.83 -8.18
N ASN A 91 -6.90 -11.15 -8.01
CA ASN A 91 -7.83 -12.04 -7.30
C ASN A 91 -7.53 -12.17 -5.80
N ARG A 92 -6.45 -11.55 -5.29
CA ARG A 92 -6.52 -11.00 -3.94
C ARG A 92 -7.54 -9.87 -4.05
N GLU A 93 -8.79 -10.09 -3.63
CA GLU A 93 -9.69 -8.97 -3.33
C GLU A 93 -8.83 -7.97 -2.54
N ARG A 94 -8.47 -6.83 -3.14
CA ARG A 94 -7.53 -5.93 -2.48
C ARG A 94 -8.26 -5.41 -1.27
N ARG A 95 -7.97 -6.02 -0.12
CA ARG A 95 -8.44 -5.56 1.18
C ARG A 95 -8.12 -4.08 1.22
N CYS A 96 -9.15 -3.30 1.50
CA CYS A 96 -9.04 -1.87 1.49
C CYS A 96 -7.88 -1.45 2.42
N ARG A 97 -7.09 -0.48 1.99
CA ARG A 97 -5.84 -0.10 2.66
C ARG A 97 -6.06 1.11 3.55
N ILE A 98 -5.61 1.02 4.79
CA ILE A 98 -5.62 2.13 5.75
C ILE A 98 -4.18 2.45 6.10
N ALA A 99 -3.75 3.69 5.82
CA ALA A 99 -2.54 4.25 6.39
C ALA A 99 -2.88 5.00 7.69
N ILE A 100 -2.06 4.82 8.72
CA ILE A 100 -2.27 5.40 10.05
C ILE A 100 -0.99 6.13 10.44
N ASP A 101 -1.10 7.40 10.83
CA ASP A 101 0.03 8.14 11.40
C ASP A 101 0.41 7.62 12.79
N MET A 102 1.66 7.84 13.20
CA MET A 102 2.14 7.40 14.50
C MET A 102 1.95 8.46 15.59
N ASP A 103 2.59 9.62 15.44
CA ASP A 103 2.62 10.64 16.50
C ASP A 103 1.26 11.34 16.58
N GLU A 104 0.75 11.57 17.80
CA GLU A 104 -0.56 12.19 18.07
C GLU A 104 -1.77 11.46 17.46
N VAL A 105 -1.57 10.21 17.00
CA VAL A 105 -2.63 9.33 16.50
C VAL A 105 -2.56 7.95 17.14
N MET A 106 -1.38 7.32 17.17
CA MET A 106 -1.14 6.06 17.88
C MET A 106 -0.41 6.29 19.20
N ALA A 107 0.55 7.22 19.20
CA ALA A 107 1.44 7.52 20.31
C ALA A 107 1.17 8.93 20.85
N ASP A 108 1.13 9.10 22.17
CA ASP A 108 0.91 10.40 22.83
C ASP A 108 2.18 11.26 22.87
N ALA A 109 2.60 11.73 21.69
CA ALA A 109 3.79 12.56 21.55
C ALA A 109 3.63 13.93 22.25
N LEU A 110 2.43 14.50 22.23
CA LEU A 110 2.20 15.82 22.83
C LEU A 110 2.33 15.78 24.36
N ALA A 111 1.76 14.77 25.03
CA ALA A 111 1.89 14.64 26.48
C ALA A 111 3.36 14.49 26.90
N GLU A 112 4.16 13.70 26.17
CA GLU A 112 5.58 13.55 26.45
C GLU A 112 6.35 14.86 26.20
N HIS A 113 6.03 15.60 25.14
CA HIS A 113 6.69 16.87 24.83
C HIS A 113 6.41 17.93 25.90
N LEU A 114 5.15 18.03 26.33
CA LEU A 114 4.74 18.89 27.44
C LEU A 114 5.43 18.48 28.74
N ARG A 115 5.51 17.18 29.04
CA ARG A 115 6.16 16.66 30.25
C ARG A 115 7.65 17.03 30.29
N ARG A 116 8.38 16.80 29.20
CA ARG A 116 9.81 17.17 29.09
C ARG A 116 10.01 18.68 29.21
N TYR A 117 9.19 19.46 28.52
CA TYR A 117 9.26 20.90 28.55
C TYR A 117 8.99 21.47 29.96
N ASN A 118 7.90 21.03 30.60
CA ASN A 118 7.53 21.42 31.95
C ASN A 118 8.62 21.06 32.97
N ALA A 119 9.22 19.87 32.85
CA ALA A 119 10.32 19.46 33.72
C ALA A 119 11.57 20.32 33.52
N ALA A 120 11.91 20.69 32.28
CA ALA A 120 13.11 21.47 31.97
C ALA A 120 12.99 22.94 32.39
N TYR A 121 11.79 23.52 32.31
CA TYR A 121 11.56 24.96 32.51
C TYR A 121 10.72 25.29 33.75
N GLY A 122 10.33 24.29 34.55
CA GLY A 122 9.50 24.50 35.74
C GLY A 122 8.10 25.04 35.42
N THR A 123 7.57 24.74 34.24
CA THR A 123 6.24 25.19 33.80
C THR A 123 5.15 24.13 34.08
N SER A 124 3.90 24.49 33.83
CA SER A 124 2.73 23.62 34.02
C SER A 124 1.80 23.66 32.81
N LEU A 125 2.38 23.69 31.60
CA LEU A 125 1.63 23.68 30.35
C LEU A 125 0.85 22.38 30.20
N THR A 126 -0.40 22.51 29.77
CA THR A 126 -1.35 21.43 29.55
C THR A 126 -1.76 21.37 28.08
N PRO A 127 -2.38 20.27 27.61
CA PRO A 127 -2.96 20.20 26.27
C PRO A 127 -3.95 21.33 25.96
N ALA A 128 -4.61 21.89 26.98
CA ALA A 128 -5.53 23.02 26.79
C ALA A 128 -4.81 24.31 26.39
N ASP A 129 -3.57 24.52 26.87
CA ASP A 129 -2.79 25.74 26.62
C ASP A 129 -2.29 25.83 25.17
N VAL A 130 -2.11 24.68 24.53
CA VAL A 130 -1.68 24.54 23.13
C VAL A 130 -2.85 24.35 22.16
N ARG A 131 -4.10 24.52 22.60
CA ARG A 131 -5.26 24.36 21.73
C ARG A 131 -5.20 25.30 20.52
N GLY A 132 -5.30 24.73 19.32
CA GLY A 132 -5.25 25.42 18.04
C GLY A 132 -3.86 25.85 17.58
N ARG A 133 -2.79 25.49 18.30
CA ARG A 133 -1.41 25.89 18.03
C ARG A 133 -0.44 24.75 18.29
N HIS A 134 0.80 24.84 17.80
CA HIS A 134 1.86 23.92 18.22
C HIS A 134 2.53 24.40 19.51
N LEU A 135 3.23 23.50 20.21
CA LEU A 135 3.96 23.86 21.44
C LEU A 135 4.94 25.02 21.20
N GLU A 136 5.66 24.99 20.08
CA GLU A 136 6.60 26.04 19.65
C GLU A 136 5.99 27.46 19.57
N ASP A 137 4.68 27.55 19.32
CA ASP A 137 3.93 28.82 19.26
C ASP A 137 3.51 29.32 20.65
N CYS A 138 3.51 28.43 21.64
CA CYS A 138 3.02 28.68 23.00
C CYS A 138 4.15 28.94 23.99
N ILE A 139 5.41 28.78 23.57
CA ILE A 139 6.60 28.93 24.39
C ILE A 139 7.43 30.16 23.97
N PRO A 140 8.29 30.72 24.86
CA PRO A 140 9.19 31.80 24.50
C PRO A 140 10.06 31.45 23.28
N PRO A 141 10.29 32.38 22.33
CA PRO A 141 11.11 32.12 21.14
C PRO A 141 12.50 31.56 21.44
N ALA A 142 13.12 32.00 22.54
CA ALA A 142 14.42 31.52 23.00
C ALA A 142 14.43 30.03 23.39
N HIS A 143 13.27 29.43 23.69
CA HIS A 143 13.15 28.02 24.09
C HIS A 143 12.84 27.10 22.90
N ARG A 144 12.48 27.63 21.71
CA ARG A 144 11.99 26.81 20.58
C ARG A 144 12.99 25.75 20.12
N ALA A 145 14.23 26.14 19.87
CA ALA A 145 15.28 25.21 19.45
C ALA A 145 15.57 24.13 20.52
N ALA A 146 15.50 24.51 21.80
CA ALA A 146 15.67 23.58 22.90
C ALA A 146 14.47 22.60 23.00
N ALA A 147 13.25 23.08 22.81
CA ALA A 147 12.06 22.23 22.77
C ALA A 147 12.08 21.26 21.57
N GLU A 148 12.54 21.70 20.40
CA GLU A 148 12.74 20.82 19.24
C GLU A 148 13.82 19.76 19.51
N ALA A 149 14.92 20.15 20.16
CA ALA A 149 15.99 19.22 20.54
C ALA A 149 15.57 18.17 21.59
N MET A 150 14.45 18.36 22.29
CA MET A 150 13.89 17.34 23.21
C MET A 150 13.34 16.11 22.47
N LEU A 151 13.11 16.21 21.16
CA LEU A 151 12.67 15.13 20.28
C LEU A 151 13.86 14.21 19.91
N ASP A 152 14.58 13.71 20.91
CA ASP A 152 15.68 12.76 20.74
C ASP A 152 15.17 11.30 20.61
N ALA A 153 16.07 10.33 20.48
CA ALA A 153 15.66 8.92 20.37
C ALA A 153 14.81 8.46 21.59
N SER A 154 15.19 8.88 22.80
CA SER A 154 14.47 8.49 24.02
C SER A 154 13.05 9.06 24.07
N PHE A 155 12.78 10.17 23.37
CA PHE A 155 11.43 10.72 23.24
C PHE A 155 10.47 9.71 22.64
N PHE A 156 10.91 8.98 21.60
CA PHE A 156 10.04 8.08 20.86
C PHE A 156 10.02 6.65 21.41
N GLU A 157 10.98 6.27 22.26
CA GLU A 157 11.11 4.88 22.73
C GLU A 157 10.00 4.47 23.71
N ASP A 158 9.49 5.41 24.50
CA ASP A 158 8.59 5.14 25.63
C ASP A 158 7.29 5.97 25.58
N LEU A 159 6.87 6.39 24.38
CA LEU A 159 5.59 7.09 24.22
C LEU A 159 4.42 6.21 24.70
N GLU A 160 3.48 6.81 25.43
CA GLU A 160 2.25 6.11 25.78
C GLU A 160 1.41 5.86 24.53
N VAL A 161 0.76 4.69 24.48
CA VAL A 161 -0.18 4.38 23.40
C VAL A 161 -1.51 5.05 23.73
N LEU A 162 -2.12 5.74 22.75
CA LEU A 162 -3.44 6.34 22.95
C LEU A 162 -4.50 5.28 23.33
N PRO A 163 -5.49 5.63 24.17
CA PRO A 163 -6.51 4.69 24.63
C PRO A 163 -7.21 3.96 23.48
N GLU A 164 -7.48 2.67 23.68
CA GLU A 164 -8.13 1.75 22.72
C GLU A 164 -7.39 1.52 21.38
N CYS A 165 -6.30 2.21 21.10
CA CYS A 165 -5.59 2.14 19.82
C CYS A 165 -5.20 0.71 19.43
N GLN A 166 -4.55 -0.04 20.33
CA GLN A 166 -4.10 -1.40 20.04
C GLN A 166 -5.25 -2.36 19.72
N ALA A 167 -6.38 -2.23 20.42
CA ALA A 167 -7.54 -3.07 20.21
C ALA A 167 -8.19 -2.76 18.86
N VAL A 168 -8.45 -1.48 18.58
CA VAL A 168 -9.11 -1.04 17.35
C VAL A 168 -8.26 -1.31 16.11
N VAL A 169 -6.95 -1.03 16.17
CA VAL A 169 -6.05 -1.32 15.04
C VAL A 169 -5.97 -2.82 14.76
N ARG A 170 -6.03 -3.68 15.79
CA ARG A 170 -6.09 -5.14 15.63
C ARG A 170 -7.37 -5.57 14.91
N GLU A 171 -8.53 -5.04 15.32
CA GLU A 171 -9.82 -5.30 14.65
C GLU A 171 -9.82 -4.82 13.19
N LEU A 172 -9.26 -3.64 12.92
CA LEU A 172 -9.09 -3.14 11.56
C LEU A 172 -8.20 -4.06 10.73
N ALA A 173 -7.11 -4.58 11.31
CA ALA A 173 -6.18 -5.49 10.64
C ALA A 173 -6.80 -6.85 10.28
N GLU A 174 -7.98 -7.21 10.82
CA GLU A 174 -8.73 -8.40 10.40
C GLU A 174 -9.46 -8.21 9.07
N ARG A 175 -9.83 -6.95 8.74
CA ARG A 175 -10.65 -6.62 7.55
C ARG A 175 -9.92 -5.79 6.49
N TYR A 176 -8.99 -4.95 6.92
CA TYR A 176 -8.23 -4.01 6.09
C TYR A 176 -6.75 -4.39 6.02
N GLU A 177 -6.04 -3.94 4.98
CA GLU A 177 -4.58 -3.99 4.95
C GLU A 177 -4.08 -2.70 5.63
N VAL A 178 -3.62 -2.83 6.88
CA VAL A 178 -3.20 -1.69 7.71
C VAL A 178 -1.71 -1.42 7.53
N PHE A 179 -1.37 -0.16 7.29
CA PHE A 179 -0.02 0.38 7.22
C PHE A 179 0.16 1.49 8.25
N VAL A 180 1.36 1.59 8.82
CA VAL A 180 1.76 2.75 9.64
C VAL A 180 2.64 3.64 8.78
N ALA A 181 2.35 4.93 8.74
CA ALA A 181 3.09 5.91 7.95
C ALA A 181 3.56 7.06 8.85
N SER A 182 4.86 7.10 9.18
CA SER A 182 5.44 8.12 10.05
C SER A 182 6.52 8.92 9.33
N ALA A 183 6.65 10.19 9.64
CA ALA A 183 7.87 10.92 9.34
C ALA A 183 9.01 10.43 10.25
N ALA A 184 10.25 10.52 9.76
CA ALA A 184 11.46 10.23 10.54
C ALA A 184 12.67 11.01 10.03
N MET A 185 12.68 11.43 8.76
CA MET A 185 13.83 12.14 8.18
C MET A 185 14.04 13.54 8.78
N ASP A 186 12.98 14.17 9.31
CA ASP A 186 13.08 15.45 10.02
C ASP A 186 13.79 15.30 11.38
N VAL A 187 13.74 14.09 11.96
CA VAL A 187 14.36 13.74 13.24
C VAL A 187 15.06 12.38 13.08
N PRO A 188 16.23 12.28 12.41
CA PRO A 188 16.79 10.99 11.99
C PRO A 188 17.01 9.98 13.10
N CYS A 189 17.31 10.44 14.31
CA CYS A 189 17.46 9.58 15.50
C CYS A 189 16.16 8.88 15.92
N SER A 190 15.00 9.39 15.48
CA SER A 190 13.68 8.82 15.77
C SER A 190 13.41 7.52 15.00
N PHE A 191 14.10 7.25 13.88
CA PHE A 191 13.77 6.13 13.00
C PHE A 191 13.74 4.78 13.73
N ASP A 192 14.86 4.45 14.39
CA ASP A 192 15.03 3.17 15.08
C ASP A 192 14.17 3.11 16.36
N ALA A 193 14.04 4.23 17.07
CA ALA A 193 13.16 4.35 18.24
C ALA A 193 11.68 4.10 17.89
N LYS A 194 11.16 4.78 16.86
CA LYS A 194 9.78 4.60 16.34
C LYS A 194 9.55 3.18 15.85
N TYR A 195 10.53 2.62 15.13
CA TYR A 195 10.43 1.23 14.68
C TYR A 195 10.33 0.26 15.85
N ARG A 196 11.21 0.37 16.86
CA ARG A 196 11.18 -0.48 18.06
C ARG A 196 9.90 -0.30 18.87
N TRP A 197 9.42 0.93 19.00
CA TRP A 197 8.14 1.23 19.65
C TRP A 197 6.99 0.50 18.94
N LEU A 198 6.91 0.58 17.61
CA LEU A 198 5.92 -0.15 16.82
C LEU A 198 6.06 -1.68 16.97
N ARG A 199 7.29 -2.21 17.02
CA ARG A 199 7.52 -3.64 17.26
C ARG A 199 7.03 -4.09 18.64
N ARG A 200 7.16 -3.23 19.66
CA ARG A 200 6.72 -3.52 21.04
C ARG A 200 5.20 -3.45 21.18
N HIS A 201 4.57 -2.39 20.68
CA HIS A 201 3.15 -2.12 20.92
C HIS A 201 2.22 -2.72 19.84
N PHE A 202 2.71 -2.92 18.62
CA PHE A 202 1.91 -3.42 17.48
C PHE A 202 2.62 -4.61 16.79
N PRO A 203 2.98 -5.69 17.52
CA PRO A 203 3.77 -6.79 16.96
C PRO A 203 3.05 -7.53 15.82
N PHE A 204 1.72 -7.41 15.75
CA PHE A 204 0.86 -7.99 14.72
C PHE A 204 0.89 -7.23 13.39
N ILE A 205 1.42 -5.99 13.35
CA ILE A 205 1.66 -5.27 12.10
C ILE A 205 3.00 -5.78 11.52
N PRO A 206 3.03 -6.30 10.28
CA PRO A 206 4.26 -6.75 9.65
C PRO A 206 5.26 -5.59 9.46
N PRO A 207 6.58 -5.81 9.59
CA PRO A 207 7.57 -4.76 9.31
C PRO A 207 7.44 -4.16 7.89
N SER A 208 7.03 -4.97 6.91
CA SER A 208 6.77 -4.51 5.53
C SER A 208 5.59 -3.55 5.39
N HIS A 209 4.81 -3.33 6.46
CA HIS A 209 3.68 -2.39 6.51
C HIS A 209 4.03 -1.11 7.29
N ILE A 210 5.28 -0.93 7.69
CA ILE A 210 5.77 0.29 8.32
C ILE A 210 6.48 1.10 7.24
N VAL A 211 5.99 2.31 7.01
CA VAL A 211 6.45 3.21 5.95
C VAL A 211 6.97 4.48 6.61
N PHE A 212 8.23 4.82 6.33
CA PHE A 212 8.80 6.10 6.73
C PHE A 212 8.82 7.04 5.54
N CYS A 213 8.02 8.12 5.61
CA CYS A 213 7.94 9.14 4.57
C CYS A 213 7.53 10.48 5.16
N GLY A 214 8.14 11.57 4.67
CA GLY A 214 7.72 12.93 5.03
C GLY A 214 6.47 13.36 4.27
N ASP A 215 6.47 13.22 2.94
CA ASP A 215 5.32 13.55 2.09
C ASP A 215 4.37 12.35 1.95
N LYS A 216 3.26 12.37 2.70
CA LYS A 216 2.24 11.31 2.69
C LYS A 216 1.36 11.30 1.42
N SER A 217 1.54 12.25 0.49
CA SER A 217 0.85 12.23 -0.81
C SER A 217 1.27 11.05 -1.71
N ILE A 218 2.42 10.43 -1.42
CA ILE A 218 2.93 9.27 -2.16
C ILE A 218 2.20 7.96 -1.79
N LEU A 219 1.43 7.94 -0.70
CA LEU A 219 0.81 6.73 -0.18
C LEU A 219 -0.37 6.29 -1.06
N ASP A 220 -0.27 5.05 -1.59
CA ASP A 220 -1.36 4.38 -2.31
C ASP A 220 -2.26 3.60 -1.32
N ALA A 221 -3.02 4.37 -0.54
CA ALA A 221 -3.98 3.87 0.45
C ALA A 221 -5.39 4.45 0.20
N HIS A 222 -6.41 3.72 0.64
CA HIS A 222 -7.80 4.18 0.48
C HIS A 222 -8.21 5.15 1.58
N TYR A 223 -7.60 5.03 2.77
CA TYR A 223 -7.81 5.90 3.92
C TYR A 223 -6.47 6.32 4.50
N LEU A 224 -6.42 7.54 5.04
CA LEU A 224 -5.33 8.04 5.86
C LEU A 224 -5.91 8.61 7.15
N ILE A 225 -5.54 8.03 8.28
CA ILE A 225 -5.86 8.54 9.63
C ILE A 225 -4.63 9.30 10.11
N ASP A 226 -4.76 10.61 10.31
CA ASP A 226 -3.64 11.52 10.58
C ASP A 226 -4.15 12.74 11.37
N ASP A 227 -3.34 13.33 12.23
CA ASP A 227 -3.67 14.54 12.97
C ASP A 227 -3.33 15.83 12.18
N ARG A 228 -2.46 15.74 11.16
CA ARG A 228 -1.98 16.91 10.41
C ARG A 228 -2.72 17.08 9.09
N SER A 229 -3.63 18.04 9.05
CA SER A 229 -4.47 18.31 7.89
C SER A 229 -3.70 18.67 6.60
N ARG A 230 -2.46 19.17 6.72
CA ARG A 230 -1.56 19.41 5.57
C ARG A 230 -1.29 18.16 4.73
N HIS A 231 -1.31 16.96 5.34
CA HIS A 231 -1.08 15.70 4.63
C HIS A 231 -2.25 15.35 3.70
N PHE A 232 -3.44 15.91 3.92
CA PHE A 232 -4.66 15.55 3.20
C PHE A 232 -4.81 16.25 1.86
N ALA A 233 -4.32 17.50 1.72
CA ALA A 233 -4.54 18.31 0.53
C ALA A 233 -4.09 17.63 -0.78
N ARG A 234 -3.07 16.76 -0.70
CA ARG A 234 -2.51 16.02 -1.84
C ARG A 234 -2.71 14.51 -1.74
N PHE A 235 -3.36 14.03 -0.68
CA PHE A 235 -3.66 12.62 -0.51
C PHE A 235 -4.83 12.21 -1.42
N LYS A 236 -4.65 11.14 -2.19
CA LYS A 236 -5.65 10.69 -3.18
C LYS A 236 -6.80 9.88 -2.58
N GLY A 237 -6.57 9.28 -1.41
CA GLY A 237 -7.58 8.51 -0.69
C GLY A 237 -8.51 9.40 0.13
N LYS A 238 -9.28 8.77 1.03
CA LYS A 238 -10.20 9.47 1.93
C LYS A 238 -9.47 9.86 3.22
N PRO A 239 -9.31 11.15 3.52
CA PRO A 239 -8.71 11.59 4.77
C PRO A 239 -9.68 11.38 5.95
N VAL A 240 -9.11 11.05 7.11
CA VAL A 240 -9.79 11.00 8.40
C VAL A 240 -8.90 11.75 9.40
N LEU A 241 -9.33 12.94 9.79
CA LEU A 241 -8.61 13.79 10.75
C LEU A 241 -8.77 13.22 12.15
N PHE A 242 -7.68 12.77 12.74
CA PHE A 242 -7.65 12.39 14.15
C PHE A 242 -7.52 13.65 15.00
N SER A 243 -8.36 13.81 16.02
CA SER A 243 -8.38 15.04 16.80
C SER A 243 -7.17 15.15 17.72
N ALA A 244 -6.50 16.29 17.64
CA ALA A 244 -5.39 16.66 18.49
C ALA A 244 -5.49 18.17 18.83
N PRO A 245 -4.88 18.65 19.92
CA PRO A 245 -5.04 20.03 20.36
C PRO A 245 -4.70 21.07 19.28
N HIS A 246 -3.61 20.92 18.54
CA HIS A 246 -3.21 21.87 17.49
C HIS A 246 -4.21 21.97 16.34
N ASN A 247 -4.91 20.88 16.02
CA ASN A 247 -5.86 20.84 14.91
C ASN A 247 -7.29 21.21 15.31
N ALA A 248 -7.54 21.70 16.53
CA ALA A 248 -8.88 21.98 17.06
C ALA A 248 -9.73 22.95 16.22
N ALA A 249 -9.10 23.84 15.45
CA ALA A 249 -9.79 24.80 14.57
C ALA A 249 -10.07 24.27 13.15
N GLU A 250 -9.55 23.09 12.81
CA GLU A 250 -9.69 22.50 11.47
C GLU A 250 -11.09 21.87 11.29
N THR A 251 -11.77 22.23 10.22
CA THR A 251 -13.14 21.78 9.91
C THR A 251 -13.30 21.22 8.50
N ALA A 252 -12.26 21.22 7.66
CA ALA A 252 -12.36 20.85 6.25
C ALA A 252 -12.47 19.33 6.01
N TYR A 253 -12.20 18.50 7.02
CA TYR A 253 -12.06 17.05 6.86
C TYR A 253 -12.96 16.26 7.82
N PRO A 254 -13.42 15.05 7.43
CA PRO A 254 -14.08 14.13 8.35
C PRO A 254 -13.19 13.87 9.57
N ARG A 255 -13.75 14.06 10.76
CA ARG A 255 -13.00 14.05 12.02
C ARG A 255 -13.45 12.89 12.91
N VAL A 256 -12.49 12.32 13.64
CA VAL A 256 -12.71 11.40 14.76
C VAL A 256 -11.98 11.94 15.99
N THR A 257 -12.53 11.74 17.18
CA THR A 257 -11.96 12.26 18.45
C THR A 257 -11.25 11.19 19.27
N SER A 258 -11.46 9.92 18.94
CA SER A 258 -10.91 8.78 19.67
C SER A 258 -10.82 7.55 18.78
N TRP A 259 -10.08 6.54 19.24
CA TRP A 259 -10.04 5.23 18.59
C TRP A 259 -11.40 4.51 18.62
N GLN A 260 -12.24 4.78 19.60
CA GLN A 260 -13.62 4.29 19.61
C GLN A 260 -14.41 4.85 18.42
N GLU A 261 -14.31 6.15 18.14
CA GLU A 261 -14.94 6.74 16.96
C GLU A 261 -14.34 6.23 15.64
N VAL A 262 -13.05 5.89 15.61
CA VAL A 262 -12.45 5.18 14.46
C VAL A 262 -13.14 3.83 14.24
N ARG A 263 -13.31 3.03 15.30
CA ARG A 263 -14.03 1.75 15.24
C ARG A 263 -15.43 1.94 14.65
N ASP A 264 -16.17 2.92 15.15
CA ASP A 264 -17.54 3.21 14.71
C ASP A 264 -17.59 3.70 13.24
N HIS A 265 -16.65 4.56 12.84
CA HIS A 265 -16.51 5.07 11.48
C HIS A 265 -16.35 3.94 10.45
N PHE A 266 -15.53 2.94 10.77
CA PHE A 266 -15.27 1.80 9.87
C PHE A 266 -16.33 0.69 9.98
N ALA A 267 -16.97 0.52 11.14
CA ALA A 267 -18.09 -0.39 11.32
C ALA A 267 -19.31 0.03 10.49
N TRP A 268 -19.71 1.31 10.55
CA TRP A 268 -20.81 1.86 9.74
C TRP A 268 -20.56 1.65 8.24
N ARG A 269 -19.33 1.89 7.77
CA ARG A 269 -18.96 1.69 6.36
C ARG A 269 -19.03 0.24 5.93
N ALA A 270 -18.63 -0.70 6.79
CA ALA A 270 -18.74 -2.12 6.49
C ALA A 270 -20.21 -2.52 6.29
N ALA A 271 -21.11 -2.05 7.15
CA ALA A 271 -22.56 -2.27 7.03
C ALA A 271 -23.13 -1.63 5.76
N ALA A 272 -22.77 -0.37 5.46
CA ALA A 272 -23.24 0.33 4.27
C ALA A 272 -22.77 -0.34 2.96
N ASN A 273 -21.52 -0.81 2.92
CA ASN A 273 -20.98 -1.54 1.77
C ASN A 273 -21.66 -2.91 1.60
N HIS A 274 -21.99 -3.60 2.70
CA HIS A 274 -22.74 -4.85 2.66
C HIS A 274 -24.15 -4.63 2.11
N ALA A 275 -24.86 -3.61 2.60
CA ALA A 275 -26.20 -3.25 2.12
C ALA A 275 -26.20 -2.88 0.62
N ALA A 276 -25.22 -2.09 0.17
CA ALA A 276 -25.09 -1.68 -1.23
C ALA A 276 -24.68 -2.83 -2.18
N ARG A 277 -24.00 -3.86 -1.68
CA ARG A 277 -23.71 -5.10 -2.43
C ARG A 277 -24.94 -5.99 -2.52
N SER A 278 -25.69 -6.10 -1.43
CA SER A 278 -26.92 -6.89 -1.37
C SER A 278 -28.03 -6.32 -2.25
N SER A 279 -28.08 -5.01 -2.46
CA SER A 279 -29.06 -4.36 -3.36
C SER A 279 -28.66 -4.36 -4.84
N ARG A 280 -27.40 -4.67 -5.17
CA ARG A 280 -26.92 -4.86 -6.55
C ARG A 280 -26.96 -6.32 -7.02
N MET A 281 -27.20 -7.26 -6.10
CA MET A 281 -27.60 -8.61 -6.46
C MET A 281 -29.10 -8.59 -6.78
N ASP A 282 -29.42 -9.19 -7.93
CA ASP A 282 -30.73 -9.27 -8.58
C ASP A 282 -31.96 -9.24 -7.63
N PRO A 283 -32.94 -8.34 -7.84
CA PRO A 283 -34.20 -8.34 -7.09
C PRO A 283 -35.01 -9.65 -7.21
N SER A 284 -34.69 -10.51 -8.18
CA SER A 284 -35.44 -11.73 -8.48
C SER A 284 -35.29 -12.89 -7.48
N LEU A 285 -34.41 -12.77 -6.47
CA LEU A 285 -34.19 -13.82 -5.45
C LEU A 285 -34.70 -13.47 -4.05
N THR A 286 -35.52 -12.42 -3.90
CA THR A 286 -36.11 -12.03 -2.60
C THR A 286 -37.56 -12.47 -2.43
N GLU A 287 -37.94 -13.63 -2.96
CA GLU A 287 -39.15 -14.33 -2.55
C GLU A 287 -38.81 -15.79 -2.31
N ILE A 288 -38.84 -16.20 -1.04
CA ILE A 288 -39.42 -17.43 -0.47
C ILE A 288 -39.14 -17.35 1.04
N ILE A 289 -40.01 -16.66 1.77
CA ILE A 289 -40.32 -17.04 3.15
C ILE A 289 -41.85 -17.12 3.21
N PRO A 290 -42.45 -18.32 3.15
CA PRO A 290 -43.85 -18.47 3.44
C PRO A 290 -44.06 -18.31 4.94
N ASP A 291 -44.88 -17.31 5.26
CA ASP A 291 -45.49 -17.05 6.56
C ASP A 291 -46.15 -18.33 7.08
N THR A 292 -45.58 -18.91 8.14
CA THR A 292 -46.24 -19.97 8.91
C THR A 292 -46.83 -19.32 10.15
N GLN A 293 -48.13 -19.06 10.04
CA GLN A 293 -49.01 -18.65 11.13
C GLN A 293 -48.92 -19.63 12.31
N GLN A 294 -48.92 -19.07 13.52
CA GLN A 294 -49.72 -19.51 14.67
C GLN A 294 -49.68 -18.43 15.77
N PRO A 295 -50.67 -18.38 16.69
CA PRO A 295 -51.86 -19.23 16.83
C PRO A 295 -53.18 -18.56 16.44
#